data_AF-A0A1Y1Y159-F1
#
_entry.id   AF-A0A1Y1Y159-F1
#
_cell.length_a   1.000
_cell.length_b   1.000
_cell.length_c   1.000
_cell.angle_alpha   90.00
_cell.angle_beta   90.00
_cell.angle_gamma   90.00
#
_symmetry.space_group_name_H-M   'P 1'
#
loop_
_entity.id
_entity.type
_entity.pdbx_description
1 polymer ?
#
loop_
_entity_poly.entity_id
_entity_poly.type
_entity_poly.pdbx_seq_one_letter_code
_entity_poly.pdbx_strand_id
1 'polypeptide(L)'
;MDSSGNWVDGPCALFETPSAPRNIAKMAFAHNVMLRSLNAIYLQPPHIPDADIADVLFFVSSYCAWLLHHNDIEEEAMFPAFEAVPGVKPLQYNLDQYRIFSDGLVTLKKNAEDTIPSRCTGEKVCAIIDGFSHALHTHLRLRSVYEQCEKEAGKRDKNVAPPTVLGLCDKPFQGGNDWPKIPMGSAGIDYYLFGRKHSNPRQLKFIGNE
;
A
#
# COMPACT_ATOMS: atom_id res chain seq x y z
N MET A 1 -25.08 -8.43 16.96
CA MET A 1 -24.50 -8.32 15.62
C MET A 1 -23.80 -6.98 15.57
N ASP A 2 -22.47 -6.98 15.61
CA ASP A 2 -21.64 -5.77 15.61
C ASP A 2 -21.83 -5.05 14.26
N SER A 3 -22.19 -3.77 14.33
CA SER A 3 -22.59 -2.93 13.21
C SER A 3 -21.58 -1.79 12.99
N SER A 4 -20.28 -2.08 12.85
CA SER A 4 -19.28 -1.01 12.65
C SER A 4 -18.17 -1.26 11.62
N GLY A 5 -18.12 -2.42 10.96
CA GLY A 5 -17.15 -2.72 9.89
C GLY A 5 -17.82 -3.01 8.54
N ASN A 6 -17.23 -2.55 7.44
CA ASN A 6 -17.64 -2.99 6.10
C ASN A 6 -17.40 -4.50 5.96
N TRP A 7 -18.36 -5.26 5.44
CA TRP A 7 -18.33 -6.73 5.44
C TRP A 7 -17.14 -7.32 4.64
N VAL A 8 -16.52 -6.54 3.75
CA VAL A 8 -15.33 -6.92 2.97
C VAL A 8 -14.00 -6.52 3.60
N ASP A 9 -13.99 -5.96 4.82
CA ASP A 9 -12.75 -5.59 5.50
C ASP A 9 -12.09 -6.78 6.25
N GLY A 10 -12.73 -7.96 6.22
CA GLY A 10 -12.19 -9.25 6.66
C GLY A 10 -12.77 -10.41 5.83
N PRO A 11 -12.26 -11.65 5.96
CA PRO A 11 -11.35 -12.15 6.99
C PRO A 11 -9.87 -11.77 6.81
N CYS A 12 -9.42 -11.46 5.59
CA CYS A 12 -8.09 -10.91 5.39
C CYS A 12 -8.08 -9.42 5.75
N ALA A 13 -7.50 -9.10 6.91
CA ALA A 13 -7.50 -7.75 7.45
C ALA A 13 -6.81 -6.76 6.51
N LEU A 14 -7.42 -5.59 6.31
CA LEU A 14 -6.81 -4.50 5.55
C LEU A 14 -5.63 -3.86 6.27
N PHE A 15 -4.80 -3.14 5.53
CA PHE A 15 -3.67 -2.41 6.09
C PHE A 15 -4.04 -0.96 6.39
N GLU A 16 -3.48 -0.43 7.48
CA GLU A 16 -3.50 1.00 7.72
C GLU A 16 -2.85 1.74 6.55
N THR A 17 -3.54 2.74 6.02
CA THR A 17 -2.99 3.54 4.93
C THR A 17 -2.04 4.58 5.55
N PRO A 18 -0.74 4.57 5.22
CA PRO A 18 0.21 5.50 5.82
C PRO A 18 -0.15 6.96 5.46
N SER A 19 0.18 7.90 6.35
CA SER A 19 0.15 9.34 6.04
C SER A 19 1.31 9.80 5.13
N ALA A 20 1.95 8.85 4.47
CA ALA A 20 3.18 8.95 3.70
C ALA A 20 2.97 9.68 2.34
N PRO A 21 4.07 10.03 1.61
CA PRO A 21 4.01 10.58 0.26
C PRO A 21 3.00 9.86 -0.65
N ARG A 22 2.34 10.62 -1.53
CA ARG A 22 1.20 10.15 -2.35
C ARG A 22 1.39 8.80 -3.04
N ASN A 23 2.59 8.48 -3.49
CA ASN A 23 2.85 7.20 -4.18
C ASN A 23 2.78 5.99 -3.23
N ILE A 24 3.14 6.17 -1.97
CA ILE A 24 3.08 5.15 -0.92
C ILE A 24 1.62 4.91 -0.53
N ALA A 25 0.87 5.99 -0.37
CA ALA A 25 -0.57 5.90 -0.16
C ALA A 25 -1.26 5.15 -1.33
N LYS A 26 -0.87 5.43 -2.59
CA LYS A 26 -1.42 4.72 -3.77
C LYS A 26 -1.18 3.21 -3.74
N MET A 27 0.01 2.74 -3.36
CA MET A 27 0.28 1.30 -3.23
C MET A 27 -0.54 0.65 -2.12
N ALA A 28 -0.63 1.30 -0.95
CA ALA A 28 -1.47 0.83 0.15
C ALA A 28 -2.95 0.76 -0.26
N PHE A 29 -3.44 1.74 -1.03
CA PHE A 29 -4.79 1.69 -1.58
C PHE A 29 -4.99 0.52 -2.55
N ALA A 30 -4.06 0.30 -3.48
CA ALA A 30 -4.15 -0.83 -4.42
C ALA A 30 -4.22 -2.18 -3.68
N HIS A 31 -3.34 -2.38 -2.69
CA HIS A 31 -3.30 -3.62 -1.91
C HIS A 31 -4.57 -3.81 -1.06
N ASN A 32 -5.10 -2.73 -0.49
CA ASN A 32 -6.37 -2.80 0.24
C ASN A 32 -7.56 -3.11 -0.69
N VAL A 33 -7.55 -2.65 -1.94
CA VAL A 33 -8.56 -3.05 -2.94
C VAL A 33 -8.42 -4.54 -3.28
N MET A 34 -7.20 -5.05 -3.45
CA MET A 34 -6.96 -6.49 -3.67
C MET A 34 -7.49 -7.34 -2.50
N LEU A 35 -7.21 -6.93 -1.26
CA LEU A 35 -7.70 -7.64 -0.07
C LEU A 35 -9.23 -7.59 0.04
N ARG A 36 -9.86 -6.45 -0.24
CA ARG A 36 -11.33 -6.36 -0.27
C ARG A 36 -11.94 -7.24 -1.35
N SER A 37 -11.34 -7.29 -2.53
CA SER A 37 -11.78 -8.18 -3.61
C SER A 37 -11.66 -9.65 -3.18
N LEU A 38 -10.54 -10.05 -2.57
CA LEU A 38 -10.37 -11.41 -2.05
C LEU A 38 -11.42 -11.76 -0.99
N ASN A 39 -11.66 -10.86 -0.04
CA ASN A 39 -12.68 -11.03 0.99
C ASN A 39 -14.09 -11.15 0.39
N ALA A 40 -14.41 -10.33 -0.62
CA ALA A 40 -15.68 -10.42 -1.34
C ALA A 40 -15.85 -11.79 -2.01
N ILE A 41 -14.83 -12.25 -2.73
CA ILE A 41 -14.82 -13.57 -3.38
C ILE A 41 -14.96 -14.70 -2.37
N TYR A 42 -14.37 -14.55 -1.18
CA TYR A 42 -14.42 -15.57 -0.13
C TYR A 42 -15.79 -15.63 0.58
N LEU A 43 -16.44 -14.50 0.77
CA LEU A 43 -17.67 -14.38 1.58
C LEU A 43 -18.97 -14.48 0.76
N GLN A 44 -18.96 -14.07 -0.49
CA GLN A 44 -20.15 -14.14 -1.34
C GLN A 44 -20.64 -15.54 -1.72
N PRO A 45 -19.82 -16.61 -1.83
CA PRO A 45 -20.26 -17.85 -2.44
C PRO A 45 -21.52 -18.52 -1.86
N PRO A 46 -21.83 -18.45 -0.55
CA PRO A 46 -23.10 -18.97 -0.01
C PRO A 46 -24.35 -18.16 -0.38
N HIS A 47 -24.20 -16.99 -1.01
CA HIS A 47 -25.25 -16.00 -1.20
C HIS A 47 -25.52 -15.64 -2.66
N ILE A 48 -24.80 -16.26 -3.62
CA ILE A 48 -24.91 -15.93 -5.04
C ILE A 48 -26.09 -16.70 -5.66
N PRO A 49 -27.06 -16.01 -6.29
CA PRO A 49 -28.08 -16.65 -7.10
C PRO A 49 -27.47 -17.36 -8.32
N ASP A 50 -28.05 -18.48 -8.74
CA ASP A 50 -27.59 -19.24 -9.91
C ASP A 50 -27.40 -18.39 -11.18
N ALA A 51 -28.26 -17.38 -11.35
CA ALA A 51 -28.22 -16.44 -12.48
C ALA A 51 -26.95 -15.57 -12.51
N ASP A 52 -26.34 -15.31 -11.35
CA ASP A 52 -25.21 -14.38 -11.20
C ASP A 52 -23.86 -15.10 -11.12
N ILE A 53 -23.85 -16.45 -11.14
CA ILE A 53 -22.62 -17.24 -11.03
C ILE A 53 -21.63 -16.92 -12.15
N ALA A 54 -22.11 -16.68 -13.38
CA ALA A 54 -21.26 -16.35 -14.51
C ALA A 54 -20.53 -15.01 -14.29
N ASP A 55 -21.23 -14.01 -13.76
CA ASP A 55 -20.65 -12.69 -13.45
C ASP A 55 -19.64 -12.78 -12.31
N VAL A 56 -19.90 -13.64 -11.32
CA VAL A 56 -18.95 -13.90 -10.23
C VAL A 56 -17.69 -14.59 -10.76
N LEU A 57 -17.83 -15.61 -11.60
CA LEU A 57 -16.67 -16.27 -12.23
C LEU A 57 -15.83 -15.26 -13.03
N PHE A 58 -16.47 -14.35 -13.76
CA PHE A 58 -15.78 -13.26 -14.45
C PHE A 58 -15.09 -12.30 -13.48
N PHE A 59 -15.73 -11.95 -12.36
CA PHE A 59 -15.12 -11.10 -11.34
C PHE A 59 -13.88 -11.78 -10.71
N VAL A 60 -13.95 -13.07 -10.41
CA VAL A 60 -12.83 -13.85 -9.86
C VAL A 60 -11.67 -13.89 -10.87
N SER A 61 -11.93 -14.20 -12.14
CA SER A 61 -10.89 -14.25 -13.16
C SER A 61 -10.25 -12.88 -13.39
N SER A 62 -11.04 -11.81 -13.38
CA SER A 62 -10.58 -10.42 -13.51
C SER A 62 -9.71 -10.00 -12.32
N TYR A 63 -10.12 -10.35 -11.10
CA TYR A 63 -9.31 -10.14 -9.89
C TYR A 63 -7.96 -10.84 -9.99
N CYS A 64 -7.94 -12.11 -10.39
CA CYS A 64 -6.70 -12.85 -10.54
C CYS A 64 -5.79 -12.26 -11.62
N ALA A 65 -6.36 -11.88 -12.77
CA ALA A 65 -5.60 -11.25 -13.86
C ALA A 65 -4.98 -9.92 -13.42
N TRP A 66 -5.74 -9.09 -12.69
CA TRP A 66 -5.24 -7.82 -12.17
C TRP A 66 -4.10 -8.02 -11.16
N LEU A 67 -4.25 -8.94 -10.21
CA LEU A 67 -3.22 -9.20 -9.20
C LEU A 67 -1.95 -9.79 -9.82
N LEU A 68 -2.06 -10.70 -10.80
CA LEU A 68 -0.90 -11.19 -11.56
C LEU A 68 -0.17 -10.04 -12.26
N HIS A 69 -0.90 -9.24 -13.04
CA HIS A 69 -0.33 -8.10 -13.76
C HIS A 69 0.31 -7.05 -12.83
N HIS A 70 -0.30 -6.80 -11.67
CA HIS A 70 0.27 -5.93 -10.65
C HIS A 70 1.65 -6.42 -10.18
N ASN A 71 1.78 -7.71 -9.91
CA ASN A 71 3.08 -8.29 -9.51
C ASN A 71 4.09 -8.28 -10.66
N ASP A 72 3.65 -8.51 -11.91
CA ASP A 72 4.53 -8.41 -13.09
C ASP A 72 5.10 -6.98 -13.22
N ILE A 73 4.27 -5.94 -13.02
CA ILE A 73 4.75 -4.55 -13.01
C ILE A 73 5.75 -4.31 -11.88
N GLU A 74 5.49 -4.85 -10.69
CA GLU A 74 6.40 -4.74 -9.56
C GLU A 74 7.76 -5.37 -9.88
N GLU A 75 7.78 -6.60 -10.40
CA GLU A 75 8.99 -7.36 -10.71
C GLU A 75 9.76 -6.80 -11.92
N GLU A 76 9.08 -6.50 -13.01
CA GLU A 76 9.74 -6.14 -14.28
C GLU A 76 10.14 -4.66 -14.35
N ALA A 77 9.48 -3.79 -13.58
CA ALA A 77 9.67 -2.34 -13.70
C ALA A 77 9.96 -1.66 -12.36
N MET A 78 9.15 -1.88 -11.32
CA MET A 78 9.27 -1.08 -10.09
C MET A 78 10.47 -1.49 -9.23
N PHE A 79 10.67 -2.77 -8.97
CA PHE A 79 11.77 -3.26 -8.16
C PHE A 79 13.14 -2.94 -8.79
N PRO A 80 13.37 -3.16 -10.10
CA PRO A 80 14.62 -2.74 -10.73
C PRO A 80 14.87 -1.23 -10.63
N ALA A 81 13.81 -0.42 -10.78
CA ALA A 81 13.93 1.03 -10.64
C ALA A 81 14.27 1.47 -9.21
N PHE A 82 13.76 0.78 -8.19
CA PHE A 82 14.15 1.02 -6.80
C PHE A 82 15.57 0.57 -6.49
N GLU A 83 15.98 -0.61 -6.95
CA GLU A 83 17.33 -1.15 -6.75
C GLU A 83 18.42 -0.32 -7.45
N ALA A 84 18.07 0.39 -8.52
CA ALA A 84 18.97 1.35 -9.17
C ALA A 84 19.30 2.57 -8.31
N VAL A 85 18.53 2.84 -7.25
CA VAL A 85 18.79 3.94 -6.31
C VAL A 85 19.88 3.53 -5.31
N PRO A 86 20.98 4.31 -5.19
CA PRO A 86 22.06 3.98 -4.27
C PRO A 86 21.58 3.79 -2.81
N GLY A 87 21.93 2.65 -2.22
CA GLY A 87 21.60 2.32 -0.82
C GLY A 87 20.29 1.55 -0.62
N VAL A 88 19.52 1.29 -1.68
CA VAL A 88 18.38 0.35 -1.63
C VAL A 88 18.93 -1.07 -1.64
N LYS A 89 18.44 -1.91 -0.73
CA LYS A 89 18.77 -3.34 -0.69
C LYS A 89 18.00 -4.09 -1.78
N PRO A 90 18.51 -5.23 -2.26
CA PRO A 90 17.77 -6.07 -3.18
C PRO A 90 16.39 -6.45 -2.63
N LEU A 91 15.37 -6.41 -3.48
CA LEU A 91 13.98 -6.73 -3.21
C LEU A 91 13.66 -8.20 -3.56
N GLN A 92 14.67 -9.05 -3.73
CA GLN A 92 14.54 -10.49 -4.04
C GLN A 92 13.57 -11.23 -3.11
N TYR A 93 13.48 -10.83 -1.85
CA TYR A 93 12.53 -11.41 -0.89
C TYR A 93 11.06 -11.26 -1.36
N ASN A 94 10.71 -10.16 -2.04
CA ASN A 94 9.37 -9.95 -2.59
C ASN A 94 9.07 -10.92 -3.74
N LEU A 95 10.10 -11.28 -4.54
CA LEU A 95 9.96 -12.29 -5.60
C LEU A 95 9.75 -13.68 -5.02
N ASP A 96 10.49 -14.00 -3.95
CA ASP A 96 10.34 -15.29 -3.26
C ASP A 96 8.95 -15.41 -2.61
N GLN A 97 8.40 -14.31 -2.08
CA GLN A 97 7.02 -14.27 -1.59
C GLN A 97 5.98 -14.45 -2.70
N TYR A 98 6.15 -13.80 -3.85
CA TYR A 98 5.26 -13.95 -5.01
C TYR A 98 5.14 -15.41 -5.45
N ARG A 99 6.28 -16.11 -5.57
CA ARG A 99 6.35 -17.53 -5.95
C ARG A 99 5.58 -18.46 -5.02
N ILE A 100 5.38 -18.07 -3.76
CA ILE A 100 4.66 -18.91 -2.78
C ILE A 100 3.15 -18.94 -3.07
N PHE A 101 2.57 -17.86 -3.59
CA PHE A 101 1.12 -17.78 -3.81
C PHE A 101 0.72 -17.78 -5.30
N SER A 102 1.65 -17.54 -6.23
CA SER A 102 1.36 -17.40 -7.67
C SER A 102 0.63 -18.62 -8.25
N ASP A 103 1.04 -19.83 -7.86
CA ASP A 103 0.42 -21.07 -8.35
C ASP A 103 -1.04 -21.21 -7.89
N GLY A 104 -1.33 -20.83 -6.65
CA GLY A 104 -2.70 -20.78 -6.12
C GLY A 104 -3.56 -19.77 -6.86
N LEU A 105 -3.00 -18.60 -7.18
CA LEU A 105 -3.70 -17.56 -7.92
C LEU A 105 -3.99 -17.96 -9.38
N VAL A 106 -3.02 -18.59 -10.06
CA VAL A 106 -3.19 -19.17 -11.39
C VAL A 106 -4.24 -20.27 -11.38
N THR A 107 -4.25 -21.10 -10.33
CA THR A 107 -5.25 -22.16 -10.15
C THR A 107 -6.65 -21.58 -9.96
N LEU A 108 -6.80 -20.52 -9.16
CA LEU A 108 -8.07 -19.83 -8.98
C LEU A 108 -8.57 -19.21 -10.29
N LYS A 109 -7.67 -18.55 -11.03
CA LYS A 109 -7.99 -17.96 -12.34
C LYS A 109 -8.50 -19.01 -13.32
N LYS A 110 -7.75 -20.10 -13.51
CA LYS A 110 -8.16 -21.21 -14.39
C LYS A 110 -9.47 -21.84 -13.93
N ASN A 111 -9.64 -22.01 -12.61
CA ASN A 111 -10.91 -22.51 -12.10
C ASN A 111 -12.07 -21.58 -12.48
N ALA A 112 -11.89 -20.26 -12.38
CA ALA A 112 -12.92 -19.31 -12.76
C ALA A 112 -13.24 -19.31 -14.27
N GLU A 113 -12.22 -19.49 -15.12
CA GLU A 113 -12.38 -19.50 -16.59
C GLU A 113 -12.96 -20.81 -17.13
N ASP A 114 -12.58 -21.95 -16.55
CA ASP A 114 -12.94 -23.28 -17.06
C ASP A 114 -14.21 -23.86 -16.42
N THR A 115 -14.71 -23.26 -15.34
CA THR A 115 -15.88 -23.77 -14.62
C THR A 115 -17.17 -23.41 -15.37
N ILE A 116 -17.95 -24.44 -15.71
CA ILE A 116 -19.33 -24.26 -16.15
C ILE A 116 -20.12 -23.71 -14.94
N PRO A 117 -20.88 -22.60 -15.08
CA PRO A 117 -21.57 -21.96 -13.95
C PRO A 117 -22.39 -22.92 -13.07
N SER A 118 -23.12 -23.85 -13.68
CA SER A 118 -23.93 -24.87 -12.95
C SER A 118 -23.12 -25.89 -12.13
N ARG A 119 -21.79 -25.88 -12.25
CA ARG A 119 -20.85 -26.74 -11.50
C ARG A 119 -19.96 -25.94 -10.54
N CYS A 120 -20.13 -24.62 -10.47
CA CYS A 120 -19.41 -23.79 -9.53
C CYS A 120 -19.96 -24.01 -8.13
N THR A 121 -19.10 -24.38 -7.19
CA THR A 121 -19.44 -24.40 -5.77
C THR A 121 -18.55 -23.43 -5.03
N GLY A 122 -19.16 -22.69 -4.10
CA GLY A 122 -18.42 -21.76 -3.26
C GLY A 122 -17.32 -22.41 -2.45
N GLU A 123 -17.58 -23.63 -1.97
CA GLU A 123 -16.61 -24.45 -1.24
C GLU A 123 -15.31 -24.65 -2.02
N LYS A 124 -15.39 -24.88 -3.33
CA LYS A 124 -14.20 -25.06 -4.17
C LYS A 124 -13.40 -23.76 -4.30
N VAL A 125 -14.09 -22.64 -4.50
CA VAL A 125 -13.46 -21.30 -4.59
C VAL A 125 -12.77 -20.97 -3.26
N CYS A 126 -13.46 -21.14 -2.13
CA CYS A 126 -12.90 -20.91 -0.80
C CYS A 126 -11.70 -21.82 -0.51
N ALA A 127 -11.78 -23.12 -0.84
CA ALA A 127 -10.68 -24.05 -0.62
C ALA A 127 -9.41 -23.69 -1.40
N ILE A 128 -9.55 -23.17 -2.63
CA ILE A 128 -8.40 -22.67 -3.40
C ILE A 128 -7.82 -21.43 -2.70
N ILE A 129 -8.67 -20.49 -2.27
CA ILE A 129 -8.25 -19.27 -1.56
C ILE A 129 -7.55 -19.58 -0.25
N ASP A 130 -8.05 -20.52 0.54
CA ASP A 130 -7.44 -20.97 1.79
C ASP A 130 -5.98 -21.45 1.58
N GLY A 131 -5.69 -22.01 0.40
CA GLY A 131 -4.36 -22.49 0.04
C GLY A 131 -3.31 -21.39 -0.16
N PHE A 132 -3.70 -20.14 -0.48
CA PHE A 132 -2.74 -19.08 -0.82
C PHE A 132 -2.96 -17.74 -0.10
N SER A 133 -4.14 -17.52 0.51
CA SER A 133 -4.54 -16.23 1.09
C SER A 133 -3.57 -15.70 2.15
N HIS A 134 -3.02 -16.57 2.99
CA HIS A 134 -2.05 -16.18 4.01
C HIS A 134 -0.73 -15.67 3.41
N ALA A 135 -0.23 -16.37 2.38
CA ALA A 135 0.99 -15.97 1.68
C ALA A 135 0.78 -14.66 0.92
N LEU A 136 -0.36 -14.52 0.24
CA LEU A 136 -0.75 -13.27 -0.42
C LEU A 136 -0.85 -12.11 0.58
N HIS A 137 -1.53 -12.31 1.71
CA HIS A 137 -1.65 -11.27 2.75
C HIS A 137 -0.29 -10.82 3.27
N THR A 138 0.63 -11.78 3.46
CA THR A 138 2.00 -11.50 3.88
C THR A 138 2.78 -10.71 2.82
N HIS A 139 2.61 -11.03 1.54
CA HIS A 139 3.22 -10.32 0.42
C HIS A 139 2.70 -8.88 0.29
N LEU A 140 1.38 -8.69 0.33
CA LEU A 140 0.75 -7.38 0.20
C LEU A 140 1.03 -6.47 1.40
N ARG A 141 1.54 -7.03 2.51
CA ARG A 141 1.96 -6.25 3.67
C ARG A 141 3.20 -5.45 3.29
N LEU A 142 2.95 -4.24 2.79
CA LEU A 142 3.86 -3.12 2.45
C LEU A 142 4.79 -2.68 3.59
N ARG A 143 5.02 -3.50 4.61
CA ARG A 143 5.56 -3.02 5.87
C ARG A 143 7.09 -3.03 5.88
N SER A 144 7.76 -3.98 5.23
CA SER A 144 9.21 -4.15 5.35
C SER A 144 10.01 -3.00 4.73
N VAL A 145 9.73 -2.63 3.48
CA VAL A 145 10.46 -1.57 2.76
C VAL A 145 10.18 -0.19 3.37
N TYR A 146 8.93 0.07 3.76
CA TYR A 146 8.51 1.39 4.21
C TYR A 146 8.78 1.65 5.69
N GLU A 147 8.62 0.65 6.59
CA GLU A 147 9.12 0.79 7.96
C GLU A 147 10.63 1.01 7.96
N GLN A 148 11.35 0.38 7.03
CA GLN A 148 12.78 0.61 6.87
C GLN A 148 13.05 2.06 6.41
N CYS A 149 12.37 2.56 5.38
CA CYS A 149 12.52 3.95 4.94
C CYS A 149 12.18 4.98 6.02
N GLU A 150 11.06 4.83 6.74
CA GLU A 150 10.68 5.73 7.84
C GLU A 150 11.63 5.63 9.03
N LYS A 151 12.06 4.41 9.39
CA LYS A 151 13.01 4.20 10.48
C LYS A 151 14.38 4.79 10.16
N GLU A 152 14.86 4.68 8.92
CA GLU A 152 16.09 5.35 8.49
C GLU A 152 15.92 6.88 8.45
N ALA A 153 14.81 7.40 7.92
CA ALA A 153 14.52 8.84 7.92
C ALA A 153 14.45 9.42 9.35
N GLY A 154 13.87 8.68 10.29
CA GLY A 154 13.75 9.06 11.69
C GLY A 154 15.06 9.02 12.49
N LYS A 155 16.14 8.42 11.96
CA LYS A 155 17.47 8.43 12.59
C LYS A 155 18.24 9.73 12.36
N ARG A 156 17.82 10.58 11.42
CA ARG A 156 18.49 11.87 11.19
C ARG A 156 18.34 12.76 12.41
N ASP A 157 19.36 13.59 12.65
CA ASP A 157 19.34 14.57 13.73
C ASP A 157 18.11 15.47 13.59
N LYS A 158 17.23 15.37 14.60
CA LYS A 158 15.98 16.12 14.69
C LYS A 158 16.22 17.62 14.86
N ASN A 159 17.47 18.06 15.01
CA ASN A 159 17.85 19.46 15.07
C ASN A 159 18.36 20.04 13.75
N VAL A 160 18.49 19.23 12.71
CA VAL A 160 19.10 19.66 11.43
C VAL A 160 18.07 19.66 10.30
N ALA A 161 17.29 18.59 10.19
CA ALA A 161 16.33 18.44 9.09
C ALA A 161 15.09 19.34 9.23
N PRO A 162 14.44 19.48 10.40
CA PRO A 162 13.18 20.23 10.49
C PRO A 162 13.28 21.70 10.08
N PRO A 163 14.29 22.49 10.49
CA PRO A 163 14.39 23.90 10.10
C PRO A 163 14.54 24.09 8.59
N THR A 164 15.30 23.19 7.95
CA THR A 164 15.52 23.21 6.49
C THR A 164 14.25 22.78 5.75
N VAL A 165 13.61 21.70 6.21
CA VAL A 165 12.40 21.15 5.60
C VAL A 165 11.22 22.10 5.73
N LEU A 166 11.00 22.69 6.91
CA LEU A 166 9.89 23.63 7.13
C LEU A 166 10.16 25.00 6.52
N GLY A 167 11.42 25.45 6.53
CA GLY A 167 11.81 26.75 5.97
C GLY A 167 11.87 26.80 4.44
N LEU A 168 12.18 25.68 3.78
CA LEU A 168 12.27 25.58 2.32
C LEU A 168 11.14 24.76 1.70
N CYS A 169 10.10 24.45 2.48
CA CYS A 169 8.98 23.69 1.96
C CYS A 169 8.31 24.47 0.83
N ASP A 170 8.37 23.92 -0.39
CA ASP A 170 7.84 24.58 -1.58
C ASP A 170 6.32 24.46 -1.65
N LYS A 171 5.65 25.20 -0.76
CA LYS A 171 4.19 25.40 -0.76
C LYS A 171 3.66 26.02 -2.06
N PRO A 172 4.34 26.97 -2.71
CA PRO A 172 3.80 27.59 -3.93
C PRO A 172 3.89 26.69 -5.18
N PHE A 173 4.88 25.80 -5.30
CA PHE A 173 4.95 24.90 -6.45
C PHE A 173 3.97 23.73 -6.33
N GLN A 174 2.97 23.68 -7.22
CA GLN A 174 1.92 22.66 -7.25
C GLN A 174 1.18 22.48 -5.91
N GLY A 175 1.09 23.55 -5.12
CA GLY A 175 0.43 23.54 -3.81
C GLY A 175 1.18 22.76 -2.72
N GLY A 176 2.47 22.45 -2.89
CA GLY A 176 3.30 21.80 -1.87
C GLY A 176 2.89 20.39 -1.49
N ASN A 177 1.92 19.80 -2.19
CA ASN A 177 1.51 18.40 -2.05
C ASN A 177 1.08 18.00 -0.62
N ASP A 178 0.58 18.94 0.16
CA ASP A 178 0.28 18.80 1.60
C ASP A 178 1.47 18.28 2.44
N TRP A 179 2.70 18.47 1.95
CA TRP A 179 3.92 18.00 2.62
C TRP A 179 4.67 19.17 3.27
N PRO A 180 5.32 18.96 4.43
CA PRO A 180 5.13 17.81 5.32
C PRO A 180 3.82 17.95 6.10
N LYS A 181 3.10 16.83 6.27
CA LYS A 181 1.99 16.77 7.23
C LYS A 181 2.55 16.77 8.64
N ILE A 182 2.38 17.87 9.34
CA ILE A 182 2.80 18.04 10.73
C ILE A 182 1.59 18.38 11.61
N PRO A 183 1.60 17.98 12.90
CA PRO A 183 0.57 18.38 13.84
C PRO A 183 0.42 19.92 13.90
N MET A 184 -0.81 20.39 14.14
CA MET A 184 -1.08 21.82 14.25
C MET A 184 -0.20 22.43 15.36
N GLY A 185 0.54 23.49 15.04
CA GLY A 185 1.45 24.18 15.97
C GLY A 185 2.90 23.68 15.96
N SER A 186 3.21 22.53 15.34
CA SER A 186 4.58 21.99 15.30
C SER A 186 5.57 22.92 14.58
N ALA A 187 5.14 23.61 13.51
CA ALA A 187 5.98 24.59 12.82
C ALA A 187 6.31 25.81 13.70
N GLY A 188 5.37 26.24 14.54
CA GLY A 188 5.58 27.36 15.47
C GLY A 188 6.58 27.02 16.58
N ILE A 189 6.52 25.78 17.08
CA ILE A 189 7.47 25.26 18.08
C ILE A 189 8.88 25.16 17.48
N ASP A 190 9.00 24.64 16.26
CA ASP A 190 10.28 24.56 15.55
C ASP A 190 10.89 25.96 15.35
N TYR A 191 10.11 26.89 14.81
CA TYR A 191 10.53 28.28 14.62
C TYR A 191 10.98 28.94 15.92
N TYR A 192 10.25 28.73 17.03
CA TYR A 192 10.60 29.31 18.32
C TYR A 192 11.89 28.72 18.91
N LEU A 193 12.07 27.40 18.83
CA LEU A 193 13.25 26.71 19.38
C LEU A 193 14.52 27.03 18.59
N PHE A 194 14.47 26.98 17.26
CA PHE A 194 15.64 27.26 16.41
C PHE A 194 15.91 28.76 16.27
N GLY A 195 14.86 29.58 16.26
CA GLY A 195 14.98 31.04 16.29
C GLY A 195 15.73 31.54 17.53
N ARG A 196 15.44 30.99 18.73
CA ARG A 196 16.18 31.32 19.97
C ARG A 196 17.62 30.81 19.99
N LYS A 197 17.87 29.64 19.41
CA LYS A 197 19.19 28.99 19.45
C LYS A 197 20.19 29.66 18.51
N HIS A 198 19.71 30.27 17.41
CA HIS A 198 20.54 30.89 16.38
C HIS A 198 20.34 32.41 16.24
N SER A 199 19.59 33.05 17.14
CA SER A 199 19.45 34.51 17.20
C SER A 199 20.75 35.19 17.64
N ASN A 200 21.72 35.27 16.72
CA ASN A 200 22.83 36.20 16.80
C ASN A 200 22.52 37.36 15.83
N PRO A 201 22.48 38.63 16.28
CA PRO A 201 22.00 39.77 15.49
C PRO A 201 22.82 40.15 14.24
N ARG A 202 23.71 39.28 13.73
CA ARG A 202 24.59 39.56 12.58
C ARG A 202 24.52 38.55 11.43
N GLN A 203 23.42 37.82 11.21
CA GLN A 203 23.32 36.94 10.04
C GLN A 203 22.04 37.08 9.20
N LEU A 204 22.31 37.33 7.91
CA LEU A 204 21.55 37.11 6.68
C LEU A 204 20.02 36.98 6.77
N LYS A 205 19.35 38.00 6.22
CA LYS A 205 17.96 37.92 5.75
C LYS A 205 17.92 36.92 4.58
N PHE A 206 17.51 35.68 4.84
CA PHE A 206 17.09 34.77 3.78
C PHE A 206 15.59 34.94 3.54
N ILE A 207 15.26 35.38 2.33
CA ILE A 207 14.02 35.21 1.54
C ILE A 207 12.77 35.02 2.42
N GLY A 208 12.00 36.06 2.74
CA GLY A 208 11.12 36.76 1.81
C GLY A 208 9.74 36.80 2.47
N ASN A 209 9.49 37.84 3.25
CA ASN A 209 8.12 38.24 3.58
C ASN A 209 7.52 38.82 2.30
N GLU A 210 6.48 38.17 1.79
CA GLU A 210 5.27 38.79 1.23
C GLU A 210 4.17 37.73 1.13
#